data_AF-A0A172WTE1-F1
#
_entry.id   AF-A0A172WTE1-F1
#
_cell.length_a   1.000
_cell.length_b   1.000
_cell.length_c   1.000
_cell.angle_alpha   90.00
_cell.angle_beta   90.00
_cell.angle_gamma   90.00
#
_symmetry.space_group_name_H-M   'P 1'
#
loop_
_entity.id
_entity.type
_entity.pdbx_description
1 polymer ?
#
loop_
_entity_poly.entity_id
_entity_poly.type
_entity_poly.pdbx_seq_one_letter_code
_entity_poly.pdbx_strand_id
1 'polypeptide(L)'
;MQTARLPRLDLRRLIILLAMLSGLITLGIGFYASYKVQRDSLIGSTLAANRAYAAKLADGTELFFHSAQQQLAVSAENIAAQFPDNGVLNEEARRLRQQTDSFNAVVVTSAQGEVLATAPNTGLLVGQKLNSPGALRALAKREPLISSPYTSALGTLVILISHPIVASDGTYLGYIGGVISLRERNILHSMLGEHFYQDGSYLYAVDQSRRLLYHPQPKRLGTVVAENEVIDRVLQGESGSLRVINSQGVDMLAGYAASPAAGWGIVAQRPTADTLQPLDDLMLKVIRETAPLALLTLLCIWGLATLITRPLSQLAQRASEMDAPNSAERIQRIRSWYFEAAQLKRAMQLGISLLHQRIGKLNLDAQTDPLTGLHNRRGLTLALEMLASEGRSFAVIALDIDHFKRINDTHGHDVGDTVIRQMAGLMTTCSRDADVLCRSGGEEFLMLLPNTTLDSALLVAERLRTSVELEQIPVVGNITVSLGIAVWPMHASDIERVLKLADAALYRAKQNGRNRSEIAEPDQYSPEDSKADA
;
A
#
# COMPACT_ATOMS: atom_id res chain seq x y z
N MET A 1 5.29 -10.40 -34.26
CA MET A 1 4.69 -10.04 -32.96
C MET A 1 5.47 -8.85 -32.38
N GLN A 2 4.91 -7.65 -32.45
CA GLN A 2 5.46 -6.49 -31.76
C GLN A 2 5.22 -6.67 -30.26
N THR A 3 6.27 -6.87 -29.48
CA THR A 3 6.19 -6.84 -28.03
C THR A 3 5.89 -5.42 -27.60
N ALA A 4 4.68 -5.19 -27.08
CA ALA A 4 4.30 -3.93 -26.47
C ALA A 4 5.31 -3.62 -25.35
N ARG A 5 6.19 -2.64 -25.58
CA ARG A 5 7.08 -2.13 -24.54
C ARG A 5 6.20 -1.56 -23.43
N LEU A 6 6.21 -2.22 -22.27
CA LEU A 6 5.58 -1.69 -21.05
C LEU A 6 6.03 -0.23 -20.87
N PRO A 7 5.10 0.71 -20.57
CA PRO A 7 5.46 2.10 -20.37
C PRO A 7 6.49 2.18 -19.25
N ARG A 8 7.68 2.74 -19.55
CA ARG A 8 8.73 2.92 -18.53
C ARG A 8 8.17 3.82 -17.42
N LEU A 9 7.91 3.24 -16.27
CA LEU A 9 7.45 3.96 -15.09
C LEU A 9 8.62 4.82 -14.58
N ASP A 10 8.43 6.13 -14.56
CA ASP A 10 9.36 7.05 -13.90
C ASP A 10 9.41 6.73 -12.40
N LEU A 11 10.58 6.91 -11.78
CA LEU A 11 10.86 6.64 -10.37
C LEU A 11 9.80 7.26 -9.45
N ARG A 12 9.32 8.45 -9.81
CA ARG A 12 8.22 9.13 -9.11
C ARG A 12 6.94 8.28 -9.05
N ARG A 13 6.51 7.70 -10.17
CA ARG A 13 5.29 6.88 -10.23
C ARG A 13 5.47 5.60 -9.41
N LEU A 14 6.66 5.01 -9.47
CA LEU A 14 6.98 3.78 -8.74
C LEU A 14 6.95 4.00 -7.22
N ILE A 15 7.54 5.08 -6.72
CA ILE A 15 7.53 5.41 -5.29
C ILE A 15 6.10 5.72 -4.80
N ILE A 16 5.32 6.49 -5.56
CA ILE A 16 3.93 6.79 -5.20
C ILE A 16 3.09 5.52 -5.17
N LEU A 17 3.22 4.66 -6.19
CA LEU A 17 2.51 3.38 -6.25
C LEU A 17 2.87 2.50 -5.05
N LEU A 18 4.17 2.35 -4.75
CA LEU A 18 4.66 1.55 -3.64
C LEU A 18 4.13 2.06 -2.29
N ALA A 19 4.19 3.38 -2.06
CA ALA A 19 3.74 3.99 -0.82
C ALA A 19 2.22 3.86 -0.63
N MET A 20 1.43 4.09 -1.69
CA MET A 20 -0.02 3.91 -1.69
C MET A 20 -0.41 2.45 -1.48
N LEU A 21 0.26 1.52 -2.17
CA LEU A 21 0.02 0.09 -2.04
C LEU A 21 0.35 -0.40 -0.62
N SER A 22 1.49 0.04 -0.07
CA SER A 22 1.85 -0.27 1.32
C SER A 22 0.79 0.25 2.30
N GLY A 23 0.28 1.47 2.10
CA GLY A 23 -0.80 2.02 2.93
C GLY A 23 -2.08 1.19 2.86
N LEU A 24 -2.50 0.81 1.65
CA LEU A 24 -3.69 -0.02 1.43
C LEU A 24 -3.55 -1.42 2.03
N ILE A 25 -2.37 -2.05 1.88
CA ILE A 25 -2.09 -3.37 2.47
C ILE A 25 -2.17 -3.28 3.99
N THR A 26 -1.56 -2.27 4.61
CA THR A 26 -1.62 -2.08 6.08
C THR A 26 -3.06 -1.89 6.57
N LEU A 27 -3.88 -1.10 5.86
CA LEU A 27 -5.30 -0.94 6.17
C LEU A 27 -6.06 -2.27 6.04
N GLY A 28 -5.82 -3.03 4.97
CA GLY A 28 -6.44 -4.33 4.75
C GLY A 28 -6.08 -5.35 5.83
N ILE A 29 -4.80 -5.41 6.24
CA ILE A 29 -4.33 -6.26 7.33
C ILE A 29 -5.00 -5.86 8.66
N GLY A 30 -5.05 -4.56 8.96
CA GLY A 30 -5.69 -4.05 10.18
C GLY A 30 -7.17 -4.38 10.24
N PHE A 31 -7.89 -4.21 9.12
CA PHE A 31 -9.30 -4.56 9.00
C PHE A 31 -9.52 -6.07 9.20
N TYR A 32 -8.75 -6.92 8.52
CA TYR A 32 -8.84 -8.37 8.66
C TYR A 32 -8.53 -8.85 10.08
N ALA A 33 -7.52 -8.26 10.72
CA ALA A 33 -7.17 -8.56 12.11
C ALA A 33 -8.32 -8.17 13.06
N SER A 34 -8.91 -6.99 12.88
CA SER A 34 -10.08 -6.54 13.65
C SER A 34 -11.26 -7.49 13.49
N TYR A 35 -11.59 -7.86 12.25
CA TYR A 35 -12.65 -8.82 11.96
C TYR A 35 -12.43 -10.15 12.68
N LYS A 36 -11.23 -10.72 12.55
CA LYS A 36 -10.89 -12.00 13.16
C LYS A 36 -11.00 -11.95 14.69
N VAL A 37 -10.44 -10.92 15.32
CA VAL A 37 -10.47 -10.74 16.78
C VAL A 37 -11.91 -10.59 17.28
N GLN A 38 -12.73 -9.78 16.60
CA GLN A 38 -14.13 -9.58 17.00
C GLN A 38 -14.97 -10.83 16.80
N ARG A 39 -14.77 -11.56 15.69
CA ARG A 39 -15.41 -12.85 15.43
C ARG A 39 -15.08 -13.87 16.52
N ASP A 40 -13.80 -14.04 16.83
CA ASP A 40 -13.36 -15.02 17.81
C ASP A 40 -13.82 -14.63 19.23
N SER A 41 -13.85 -13.32 19.54
CA SER A 41 -14.42 -12.79 20.79
C SER A 41 -15.92 -13.06 20.92
N LEU A 42 -16.72 -12.82 19.87
CA LEU A 42 -18.16 -13.10 19.86
C LEU A 42 -18.44 -14.59 20.06
N ILE A 43 -17.70 -15.47 19.36
CA ILE A 43 -17.83 -16.92 19.51
C ILE A 43 -17.47 -17.33 20.94
N GLY A 44 -16.32 -16.88 21.45
CA GLY A 44 -15.86 -17.22 22.80
C GLY A 44 -16.81 -16.73 23.90
N SER A 45 -17.28 -15.49 23.80
CA SER A 45 -18.24 -14.90 24.73
C SER A 45 -19.58 -15.65 24.71
N THR A 46 -20.08 -16.01 23.53
CA THR A 46 -21.33 -16.78 23.39
C THR A 46 -21.20 -18.19 23.97
N LEU A 47 -20.08 -18.88 23.70
CA LEU A 47 -19.81 -20.19 24.30
C LEU A 47 -19.74 -20.12 25.83
N ALA A 48 -19.08 -19.10 26.38
CA ALA A 48 -19.00 -18.88 27.82
C ALA A 48 -20.39 -18.56 28.43
N ALA A 49 -21.18 -17.71 27.77
CA ALA A 49 -22.53 -17.36 28.19
C ALA A 49 -23.46 -18.59 28.19
N ASN A 50 -23.45 -19.38 27.11
CA ASN A 50 -24.26 -20.60 27.00
C ASN A 50 -23.83 -21.64 28.04
N ARG A 51 -22.53 -21.79 28.32
CA ARG A 51 -22.03 -22.66 29.40
C ARG A 51 -22.56 -22.22 30.76
N ALA A 52 -22.40 -20.93 31.09
CA ALA A 52 -22.85 -20.39 32.37
C ALA A 52 -24.38 -20.52 32.53
N TYR A 53 -25.13 -20.36 31.44
CA TYR A 53 -26.59 -20.50 31.45
C TYR A 53 -27.02 -21.96 31.64
N ALA A 54 -26.42 -22.90 30.90
CA ALA A 54 -26.68 -24.33 31.07
C ALA A 54 -26.33 -24.81 32.50
N ALA A 55 -25.19 -24.37 33.04
CA ALA A 55 -24.78 -24.69 34.41
C ALA A 55 -25.79 -24.18 35.45
N LYS A 56 -26.20 -22.91 35.37
CA LYS A 56 -27.21 -22.35 36.28
C LYS A 56 -28.54 -23.09 36.22
N LEU A 57 -28.95 -23.53 35.03
CA LEU A 57 -30.19 -24.31 34.88
C LEU A 57 -30.03 -25.74 35.41
N ALA A 58 -28.87 -26.36 35.26
CA ALA A 58 -28.58 -27.66 35.85
C ALA A 58 -28.62 -27.59 37.37
N ASP A 59 -27.97 -26.59 37.97
CA ASP A 59 -28.00 -26.34 39.41
C ASP A 59 -29.42 -26.04 39.91
N GLY A 60 -30.18 -25.23 39.17
CA GLY A 60 -31.58 -24.92 39.49
C GLY A 60 -32.50 -26.14 39.40
N THR A 61 -32.25 -27.00 38.42
CA THR A 61 -32.98 -28.28 38.25
C THR A 61 -32.64 -29.25 39.38
N GLU A 62 -31.37 -29.34 39.77
CA GLU A 62 -30.90 -30.14 40.91
C GLU A 62 -31.56 -29.69 42.22
N LEU A 63 -31.58 -28.38 42.47
CA LEU A 63 -32.20 -27.79 43.66
C LEU A 63 -33.72 -28.03 43.71
N PHE A 64 -34.38 -27.95 42.55
CA PHE A 64 -35.79 -28.28 42.43
C PHE A 64 -36.05 -29.75 42.79
N PHE A 65 -35.26 -30.69 42.24
CA PHE A 65 -35.41 -32.11 42.54
C PHE A 65 -35.17 -32.44 44.01
N HIS A 66 -34.14 -31.85 44.62
CA HIS A 66 -33.87 -32.01 46.05
C HIS A 66 -35.04 -31.48 46.90
N SER A 67 -35.56 -30.31 46.55
CA SER A 67 -36.70 -29.68 47.24
C SER A 67 -37.99 -30.50 47.10
N ALA A 68 -38.25 -31.05 45.91
CA ALA A 68 -39.38 -31.94 45.65
C ALA A 68 -39.28 -33.25 46.46
N GLN A 69 -38.10 -33.87 46.53
CA GLN A 69 -37.89 -35.06 47.37
C GLN A 69 -38.07 -34.75 48.86
N GLN A 70 -37.57 -33.61 49.34
CA GLN A 70 -37.72 -33.20 50.73
C GLN A 70 -39.20 -32.96 51.10
N GLN A 71 -39.98 -32.34 50.21
CA GLN A 71 -41.43 -32.18 50.42
C GLN A 71 -42.16 -33.51 50.53
N LEU A 72 -41.79 -34.49 49.67
CA LEU A 72 -42.35 -35.83 49.73
C LEU A 72 -41.92 -36.59 50.98
N ALA A 73 -40.69 -36.40 51.46
CA ALA A 73 -40.19 -37.01 52.69
C ALA A 73 -41.00 -36.57 53.92
N VAL A 74 -41.17 -35.26 54.11
CA VAL A 74 -41.99 -34.71 55.21
C VAL A 74 -43.43 -35.21 55.13
N SER A 75 -43.98 -35.29 53.91
CA SER A 75 -45.35 -35.77 53.73
C SER A 75 -45.50 -37.26 53.98
N ALA A 76 -44.48 -38.07 53.66
CA ALA A 76 -44.43 -39.49 53.96
C ALA A 76 -44.41 -39.74 55.49
N GLU A 77 -43.64 -38.95 56.25
CA GLU A 77 -43.62 -39.02 57.71
C GLU A 77 -44.98 -38.66 58.32
N ASN A 78 -45.61 -37.59 57.83
CA ASN A 78 -46.92 -37.13 58.32
C ASN A 78 -48.03 -38.18 58.12
N ILE A 79 -48.05 -38.86 56.97
CA ILE A 79 -49.09 -39.87 56.69
C ILE A 79 -48.79 -41.24 57.29
N ALA A 80 -47.53 -41.56 57.60
CA ALA A 80 -47.14 -42.87 58.13
C ALA A 80 -47.84 -43.18 59.47
N ALA A 81 -48.06 -42.17 60.32
CA ALA A 81 -48.67 -42.35 61.65
C ALA A 81 -50.16 -42.72 61.59
N GLN A 82 -50.85 -42.39 60.50
CA GLN A 82 -52.31 -42.55 60.35
C GLN A 82 -52.65 -43.44 59.13
N PHE A 83 -51.69 -44.24 58.65
CA PHE A 83 -51.86 -45.07 57.47
C PHE A 83 -52.72 -46.32 57.76
N PRO A 84 -53.70 -46.73 56.91
CA PRO A 84 -54.15 -46.13 55.65
C PRO A 84 -55.46 -45.33 55.78
N ASP A 85 -55.50 -44.23 56.54
CA ASP A 85 -56.67 -43.34 56.57
C ASP A 85 -56.79 -42.55 55.24
N ASN A 86 -57.71 -42.99 54.38
CA ASN A 86 -57.96 -42.37 53.08
C ASN A 86 -58.29 -40.87 53.15
N GLY A 87 -58.87 -40.37 54.26
CA GLY A 87 -59.11 -38.95 54.45
C GLY A 87 -57.80 -38.16 54.51
N VAL A 88 -56.89 -38.59 55.39
CA VAL A 88 -55.56 -38.01 55.58
C VAL A 88 -54.74 -38.09 54.30
N LEU A 89 -54.75 -39.26 53.64
CA LEU A 89 -54.00 -39.45 52.38
C LEU A 89 -54.47 -38.51 51.27
N ASN A 90 -55.78 -38.29 51.13
CA ASN A 90 -56.34 -37.40 50.11
C ASN A 90 -56.08 -35.92 50.43
N GLU A 91 -56.13 -35.52 51.69
CA GLU A 91 -55.79 -34.15 52.11
C GLU A 91 -54.32 -33.84 51.86
N GLU A 92 -53.42 -34.75 52.24
CA GLU A 92 -51.98 -34.59 52.01
C GLU A 92 -51.62 -34.58 50.52
N ALA A 93 -52.21 -35.45 49.71
CA ALA A 93 -52.03 -35.43 48.25
C ALA A 93 -52.49 -34.09 47.64
N ARG A 94 -53.63 -33.56 48.10
CA ARG A 94 -54.17 -32.27 47.64
C ARG A 94 -53.26 -31.11 48.06
N ARG A 95 -52.81 -31.11 49.32
CA ARG A 95 -51.88 -30.11 49.88
C ARG A 95 -50.61 -30.03 49.04
N LEU A 96 -49.94 -31.16 48.83
CA LEU A 96 -48.69 -31.22 48.05
C LEU A 96 -48.85 -30.68 46.62
N ARG A 97 -49.93 -31.03 45.94
CA ARG A 97 -50.20 -30.54 44.58
C ARG A 97 -50.40 -29.02 44.56
N GLN A 98 -51.22 -28.49 45.47
CA GLN A 98 -51.65 -27.09 45.45
C GLN A 98 -50.67 -26.13 46.13
N GLN A 99 -49.76 -26.61 46.96
CA GLN A 99 -48.88 -25.75 47.77
C GLN A 99 -47.81 -25.04 46.94
N THR A 100 -47.28 -25.69 45.90
CA THR A 100 -46.10 -25.18 45.17
C THR A 100 -46.19 -25.29 43.66
N ASP A 101 -47.25 -25.88 43.09
CA ASP A 101 -47.34 -26.22 41.65
C ASP A 101 -46.12 -27.03 41.12
N SER A 102 -45.36 -27.69 42.02
CA SER A 102 -44.22 -28.54 41.65
C SER A 102 -44.64 -29.80 40.92
N PHE A 103 -45.83 -30.31 41.24
CA PHE A 103 -46.35 -31.58 40.74
C PHE A 103 -47.66 -31.38 39.96
N ASN A 104 -47.71 -31.93 38.75
CA ASN A 104 -48.95 -31.98 37.96
C ASN A 104 -49.95 -32.98 38.56
N ALA A 105 -49.49 -34.00 39.28
CA ALA A 105 -50.33 -34.86 40.11
C ALA A 105 -49.55 -35.44 41.29
N VAL A 106 -50.24 -35.84 42.35
CA VAL A 106 -49.68 -36.58 43.49
C VAL A 106 -50.43 -37.89 43.62
N VAL A 107 -49.70 -38.98 43.89
CA VAL A 107 -50.24 -40.32 44.08
C VAL A 107 -49.68 -40.94 45.36
N VAL A 108 -50.55 -41.58 46.14
CA VAL A 108 -50.17 -42.41 47.28
C VAL A 108 -50.53 -43.85 46.95
N THR A 109 -49.61 -44.77 47.17
CA THR A 109 -49.81 -46.20 46.89
C THR A 109 -49.54 -47.05 48.13
N SER A 110 -50.13 -48.24 48.18
CA SER A 110 -49.86 -49.26 49.18
C SER A 110 -48.58 -50.04 48.87
N ALA A 111 -48.13 -50.85 49.83
CA ALA A 111 -47.00 -51.77 49.67
C ALA A 111 -47.19 -52.79 48.53
N GLN A 112 -48.43 -53.05 48.12
CA GLN A 112 -48.80 -53.94 47.02
C GLN A 112 -48.97 -53.19 45.68
N GLY A 113 -48.73 -51.88 45.66
CA GLY A 113 -48.80 -51.02 44.47
C GLY A 113 -50.21 -50.55 44.10
N GLU A 114 -51.17 -50.69 45.00
CA GLU A 114 -52.54 -50.20 44.80
C GLU A 114 -52.62 -48.71 45.15
N VAL A 115 -53.28 -47.92 44.32
CA VAL A 115 -53.43 -46.48 44.54
C VAL A 115 -54.48 -46.21 45.62
N LEU A 116 -54.06 -45.58 46.72
CA LEU A 116 -54.91 -45.24 47.85
C LEU A 116 -55.48 -43.83 47.75
N ALA A 117 -54.68 -42.88 47.25
CA ALA A 117 -55.10 -41.49 47.07
C ALA A 117 -54.44 -40.84 45.85
N THR A 118 -55.14 -39.88 45.24
CA THR A 118 -54.62 -39.09 44.12
C THR A 118 -55.07 -37.64 44.18
N ALA A 119 -54.22 -36.73 43.72
CA ALA A 119 -54.56 -35.34 43.44
C ALA A 119 -54.08 -34.99 42.03
N PRO A 120 -54.95 -34.74 41.05
CA PRO A 120 -56.38 -34.50 41.19
C PRO A 120 -57.12 -35.84 41.31
N ASN A 121 -58.11 -35.92 42.19
CA ASN A 121 -58.88 -37.14 42.31
C ASN A 121 -59.87 -37.24 41.14
N THR A 122 -59.51 -38.01 40.11
CA THR A 122 -60.35 -38.26 38.93
C THR A 122 -61.20 -39.53 39.07
N GLY A 123 -61.07 -40.28 40.18
CA GLY A 123 -61.75 -41.55 40.41
C GLY A 123 -61.30 -42.72 39.53
N LEU A 124 -60.47 -42.47 38.51
CA LEU A 124 -60.04 -43.47 37.52
C LEU A 124 -58.92 -44.40 38.02
N LEU A 125 -58.12 -43.92 38.98
CA LEU A 125 -56.90 -44.61 39.41
C LEU A 125 -56.98 -45.21 40.81
N VAL A 126 -57.84 -44.70 41.69
CA VAL A 126 -57.96 -45.20 43.07
C VAL A 126 -58.44 -46.65 43.06
N GLY A 127 -57.79 -47.52 43.83
CA GLY A 127 -58.03 -48.97 43.86
C GLY A 127 -57.38 -49.76 42.71
N GLN A 128 -56.73 -49.10 41.76
CA GLN A 128 -56.01 -49.76 40.67
C GLN A 128 -54.53 -49.98 41.03
N LYS A 129 -53.91 -51.00 40.45
CA LYS A 129 -52.45 -51.19 40.52
C LYS A 129 -51.75 -50.45 39.39
N LEU A 130 -50.73 -49.66 39.73
CA LEU A 130 -49.94 -48.94 38.72
C LEU A 130 -48.86 -49.83 38.14
N ASN A 131 -49.04 -50.21 36.87
CA ASN A 131 -48.06 -51.00 36.11
C ASN A 131 -47.07 -50.14 35.31
N SER A 132 -47.01 -48.83 35.57
CA SER A 132 -46.11 -47.94 34.84
C SER A 132 -44.65 -48.17 35.26
N PRO A 133 -43.66 -47.99 34.36
CA PRO A 133 -42.25 -48.24 34.68
C PRO A 133 -41.75 -47.50 35.92
N GLY A 134 -42.19 -46.24 36.12
CA GLY A 134 -41.83 -45.47 37.31
C GLY A 134 -42.42 -46.03 38.60
N ALA A 135 -43.70 -46.41 38.59
CA ALA A 135 -44.38 -46.97 39.77
C ALA A 135 -43.77 -48.32 40.17
N LEU A 136 -43.53 -49.20 39.19
CA LEU A 136 -42.90 -50.50 39.42
C LEU A 136 -41.49 -50.36 40.01
N ARG A 137 -40.69 -49.39 39.52
CA ARG A 137 -39.37 -49.10 40.08
C ARG A 137 -39.44 -48.56 41.50
N ALA A 138 -40.37 -47.63 41.79
CA ALA A 138 -40.55 -47.09 43.14
C ALA A 138 -40.89 -48.20 44.16
N LEU A 139 -41.79 -49.12 43.80
CA LEU A 139 -42.17 -50.27 44.64
C LEU A 139 -41.03 -51.27 44.84
N ALA A 140 -40.24 -51.52 43.80
CA ALA A 140 -39.13 -52.45 43.85
C ALA A 140 -37.96 -51.90 44.67
N LYS A 141 -37.62 -50.63 44.46
CA LYS A 141 -36.46 -49.98 45.09
C LYS A 141 -36.70 -49.57 46.54
N ARG A 142 -37.91 -49.11 46.89
CA ARG A 142 -38.30 -48.66 48.24
C ARG A 142 -37.37 -47.59 48.84
N GLU A 143 -36.76 -46.77 47.99
CA GLU A 143 -35.88 -45.66 48.34
C GLU A 143 -36.36 -44.37 47.64
N PRO A 144 -35.92 -43.18 48.09
CA PRO A 144 -36.20 -41.94 47.38
C PRO A 144 -35.69 -42.04 45.93
N LEU A 145 -36.57 -41.83 44.96
CA LEU A 145 -36.27 -42.12 43.55
C LEU A 145 -36.82 -41.03 42.63
N ILE A 146 -36.02 -40.66 41.64
CA ILE A 146 -36.45 -39.93 40.45
C ILE A 146 -36.41 -40.92 39.30
N SER A 147 -37.56 -41.21 38.72
CA SER A 147 -37.65 -42.17 37.61
C SER A 147 -37.14 -41.58 36.30
N SER A 148 -36.63 -42.45 35.42
CA SER A 148 -36.46 -42.09 34.00
C SER A 148 -37.82 -41.74 33.39
N PRO A 149 -37.90 -40.82 32.42
CA PRO A 149 -39.16 -40.45 31.76
C PRO A 149 -39.89 -41.65 31.17
N TYR A 150 -41.18 -41.74 31.41
CA TYR A 150 -42.03 -42.81 30.90
C TYR A 150 -43.43 -42.31 30.56
N THR A 151 -44.19 -43.12 29.81
CA THR A 151 -45.59 -42.80 29.49
C THR A 151 -46.48 -43.26 30.63
N SER A 152 -47.21 -42.32 31.25
CA SER A 152 -48.13 -42.60 32.35
C SER A 152 -49.29 -43.48 31.93
N ALA A 153 -50.06 -43.99 32.88
CA ALA A 153 -51.32 -44.70 32.61
C ALA A 153 -52.34 -43.86 31.81
N LEU A 154 -52.19 -42.53 31.83
CA LEU A 154 -53.02 -41.58 31.10
C LEU A 154 -52.44 -41.19 29.72
N GLY A 155 -51.36 -41.83 29.27
CA GLY A 155 -50.75 -41.56 27.95
C GLY A 155 -49.85 -40.32 27.89
N THR A 156 -49.58 -39.65 29.02
CA THR A 156 -48.73 -38.45 29.07
C THR A 156 -47.29 -38.83 29.41
N LEU A 157 -46.32 -38.16 28.80
CA LEU A 157 -44.91 -38.32 29.15
C LEU A 157 -44.62 -37.62 30.48
N VAL A 158 -44.27 -38.40 31.50
CA VAL A 158 -44.11 -37.94 32.88
C VAL A 158 -42.84 -38.46 33.52
N ILE A 159 -42.50 -37.84 34.65
CA ILE A 159 -41.48 -38.28 35.59
C ILE A 159 -42.13 -38.40 36.96
N LEU A 160 -41.87 -39.52 37.62
CA LEU A 160 -42.25 -39.76 39.01
C LEU A 160 -41.06 -39.46 39.92
N ILE A 161 -41.27 -38.58 40.88
CA ILE A 161 -40.44 -38.42 42.08
C ILE A 161 -41.17 -39.14 43.21
N SER A 162 -40.57 -40.15 43.81
CA SER A 162 -41.20 -40.95 44.87
C SER A 162 -40.38 -40.97 46.14
N HIS A 163 -41.07 -41.07 47.26
CA HIS A 163 -40.49 -41.29 48.57
C HIS A 163 -41.22 -42.44 49.29
N PRO A 164 -40.51 -43.40 49.91
CA PRO A 164 -41.15 -44.51 50.61
C PRO A 164 -41.89 -44.02 51.85
N ILE A 165 -43.03 -44.64 52.15
CA ILE A 165 -43.78 -44.44 53.39
C ILE A 165 -43.43 -45.63 54.29
N VAL A 166 -42.80 -45.34 55.42
CA VAL A 166 -42.30 -46.35 56.36
C VAL A 166 -42.90 -46.06 57.73
N ALA A 167 -43.48 -47.07 58.36
CA ALA A 167 -43.99 -46.98 59.72
C ALA A 167 -42.85 -46.81 60.73
N SER A 168 -43.19 -46.40 61.96
CA SER A 168 -42.21 -46.20 63.04
C SER A 168 -41.45 -47.49 63.43
N ASP A 169 -42.00 -48.66 63.13
CA ASP A 169 -41.38 -49.98 63.33
C ASP A 169 -40.51 -50.44 62.14
N GLY A 170 -40.39 -49.62 61.10
CA GLY A 170 -39.63 -49.95 59.87
C GLY A 170 -40.45 -50.68 58.80
N THR A 171 -41.74 -50.93 59.02
CA THR A 171 -42.59 -51.60 58.03
C THR A 171 -42.83 -50.71 56.81
N TYR A 172 -42.58 -51.24 55.61
CA TYR A 172 -42.87 -50.54 54.36
C TYR A 172 -44.38 -50.55 54.08
N LEU A 173 -45.00 -49.37 54.09
CA LEU A 173 -46.44 -49.19 53.91
C LEU A 173 -46.82 -48.88 52.45
N GLY A 174 -45.87 -48.38 51.66
CA GLY A 174 -46.07 -47.98 50.27
C GLY A 174 -45.19 -46.79 49.90
N TYR A 175 -45.60 -45.98 48.92
CA TYR A 175 -44.87 -44.75 48.58
C TYR A 175 -45.82 -43.59 48.27
N ILE A 176 -45.34 -42.36 48.53
CA ILE A 176 -45.93 -41.13 48.02
C ILE A 176 -45.11 -40.64 46.83
N GLY A 177 -45.80 -40.23 45.77
CA GLY A 177 -45.19 -39.89 44.50
C GLY A 177 -45.73 -38.60 43.92
N GLY A 178 -44.85 -37.66 43.62
CA GLY A 178 -45.13 -36.49 42.80
C GLY A 178 -44.89 -36.80 41.33
N VAL A 179 -45.91 -36.61 40.50
CA VAL A 179 -45.88 -36.79 39.04
C VAL A 179 -45.70 -35.43 38.38
N ILE A 180 -44.64 -35.30 37.60
CA ILE A 180 -44.33 -34.10 36.80
C ILE A 180 -44.56 -34.46 35.33
N SER A 181 -45.42 -33.69 34.66
CA SER A 181 -45.65 -33.82 33.23
C SER A 181 -44.60 -33.02 32.46
N LEU A 182 -43.96 -33.65 31.47
CA LEU A 182 -42.99 -32.95 30.62
C LEU A 182 -43.65 -32.11 29.51
N ARG A 183 -44.97 -32.21 29.36
CA ARG A 183 -45.74 -31.50 28.32
C ARG A 183 -46.62 -30.38 28.85
N GLU A 184 -46.95 -30.41 30.14
CA GLU A 184 -47.79 -29.41 30.78
C GLU A 184 -46.95 -28.38 31.53
N ARG A 185 -47.55 -27.23 31.82
CA ARG A 185 -46.89 -26.18 32.60
C ARG A 185 -46.69 -26.67 34.04
N ASN A 186 -45.48 -26.46 34.56
CA ASN A 186 -45.06 -26.65 35.94
C ASN A 186 -43.79 -25.82 36.17
N ILE A 187 -43.26 -25.81 37.41
CA ILE A 187 -42.04 -25.07 37.75
C ILE A 187 -40.88 -25.41 36.81
N LEU A 188 -40.66 -26.70 36.56
CA LEU A 188 -39.56 -27.16 35.71
C LEU A 188 -39.71 -26.66 34.26
N HIS A 189 -40.93 -26.73 33.70
CA HIS A 189 -41.22 -26.18 32.38
C HIS A 189 -40.99 -24.66 32.33
N SER A 190 -41.38 -23.92 33.37
CA SER A 190 -41.14 -22.47 33.44
C SER A 190 -39.65 -22.14 33.54
N MET A 191 -38.88 -22.91 34.31
CA MET A 191 -37.43 -22.76 34.42
C MET A 191 -36.70 -23.04 33.10
N LEU A 192 -37.11 -24.08 32.37
CA LEU A 192 -36.49 -24.46 31.10
C LEU A 192 -37.02 -23.67 29.89
N GLY A 193 -38.19 -23.03 30.02
CA GLY A 193 -38.94 -22.49 28.87
C GLY A 193 -39.15 -20.98 28.78
N GLU A 194 -38.95 -20.18 29.84
CA GLU A 194 -39.16 -18.73 29.78
C GLU A 194 -37.97 -17.92 29.22
N HIS A 195 -37.08 -18.53 28.42
CA HIS A 195 -36.02 -17.77 27.77
C HIS A 195 -36.55 -17.03 26.53
N PHE A 196 -36.40 -15.71 26.49
CA PHE A 196 -36.74 -14.91 25.32
C PHE A 196 -35.75 -15.21 24.19
N TYR A 197 -36.14 -16.12 23.30
CA TYR A 197 -35.40 -16.51 22.11
C TYR A 197 -35.48 -15.40 21.03
N GLN A 198 -34.91 -14.22 21.27
CA GLN A 198 -34.86 -13.16 20.25
C GLN A 198 -33.79 -13.42 19.17
N ASP A 199 -32.84 -14.30 19.46
CA ASP A 199 -31.59 -14.45 18.71
C ASP A 199 -31.39 -15.87 18.13
N GLY A 200 -32.47 -16.65 17.94
CA GLY A 200 -32.39 -18.04 17.48
C GLY A 200 -31.82 -19.03 18.52
N SER A 201 -31.35 -18.54 19.66
CA SER A 201 -30.95 -19.35 20.81
C SER A 201 -32.09 -20.26 21.26
N TYR A 202 -31.77 -21.46 21.74
CA TYR A 202 -32.73 -22.29 22.42
C TYR A 202 -32.10 -23.27 23.41
N LEU A 203 -32.94 -23.78 24.32
CA LEU A 203 -32.58 -24.76 25.32
C LEU A 203 -33.21 -26.12 25.00
N TYR A 204 -32.53 -27.20 25.32
CA TYR A 204 -33.14 -28.52 25.40
C TYR A 204 -32.53 -29.34 26.54
N ALA A 205 -33.30 -30.32 27.03
CA ALA A 205 -32.84 -31.26 28.05
C ALA A 205 -32.92 -32.70 27.53
N VAL A 206 -31.99 -33.55 27.92
CA VAL A 206 -31.88 -34.96 27.51
C VAL A 206 -31.72 -35.90 28.69
N ASP A 207 -32.27 -37.12 28.59
CA ASP A 207 -31.97 -38.21 29.54
C ASP A 207 -30.78 -39.08 29.09
N GLN A 208 -30.39 -40.02 29.95
CA GLN A 208 -29.36 -41.03 29.67
C GLN A 208 -29.60 -41.90 28.42
N SER A 209 -30.85 -41.96 27.92
CA SER A 209 -31.20 -42.66 26.68
C SER A 209 -31.15 -41.75 25.46
N ARG A 210 -30.56 -40.55 25.58
CA ARG A 210 -30.52 -39.49 24.55
C ARG A 210 -31.91 -39.00 24.13
N ARG A 211 -32.93 -39.18 24.97
CA ARG A 211 -34.29 -38.74 24.70
C ARG A 211 -34.45 -37.27 25.08
N LEU A 212 -35.03 -36.48 24.19
CA LEU A 212 -35.37 -35.08 24.47
C LEU A 212 -36.51 -34.99 25.48
N LEU A 213 -36.23 -34.39 26.64
CA LEU A 213 -37.17 -34.18 27.74
C LEU A 213 -37.84 -32.82 27.63
N TYR A 214 -37.08 -31.84 27.16
CA TYR A 214 -37.53 -30.48 26.88
C TYR A 214 -36.97 -30.03 25.54
N HIS A 215 -37.79 -29.33 24.74
CA HIS A 215 -37.40 -28.70 23.49
C HIS A 215 -38.48 -27.67 23.08
N PRO A 216 -38.12 -26.48 22.56
CA PRO A 216 -39.08 -25.45 22.14
C PRO A 216 -40.03 -25.87 21.00
N GLN A 217 -39.70 -26.98 20.32
CA GLN A 217 -40.51 -27.56 19.26
C GLN A 217 -41.21 -28.80 19.84
N PRO A 218 -42.53 -28.75 20.10
CA PRO A 218 -43.24 -29.84 20.78
C PRO A 218 -43.12 -31.19 20.08
N LYS A 219 -42.98 -31.20 18.74
CA LYS A 219 -42.82 -32.43 17.93
C LYS A 219 -41.54 -33.21 18.24
N ARG A 220 -40.52 -32.56 18.83
CA ARG A 220 -39.24 -33.20 19.19
C ARG A 220 -39.26 -33.82 20.58
N LEU A 221 -40.21 -33.45 21.44
CA LEU A 221 -40.33 -33.99 22.79
C LEU A 221 -40.52 -35.51 22.75
N GLY A 222 -39.67 -36.23 23.48
CA GLY A 222 -39.66 -37.68 23.54
C GLY A 222 -38.93 -38.38 22.39
N THR A 223 -38.40 -37.65 21.40
CA THR A 223 -37.56 -38.24 20.34
C THR A 223 -36.15 -38.53 20.85
N VAL A 224 -35.50 -39.56 20.33
CA VAL A 224 -34.12 -39.91 20.65
C VAL A 224 -33.19 -39.30 19.61
N VAL A 225 -32.20 -38.53 20.05
CA VAL A 225 -31.23 -37.91 19.17
C VAL A 225 -30.04 -38.85 19.01
N ALA A 226 -29.82 -39.34 17.79
CA ALA A 226 -28.61 -40.06 17.43
C ALA A 226 -27.48 -39.06 17.14
N GLU A 227 -26.25 -39.44 17.48
CA GLU A 227 -25.00 -38.76 17.09
C GLU A 227 -24.95 -37.25 17.39
N ASN A 228 -24.57 -36.91 18.63
CA ASN A 228 -24.36 -35.52 19.01
C ASN A 228 -23.32 -35.42 20.12
N GLU A 229 -22.17 -34.81 19.81
CA GLU A 229 -21.02 -34.75 20.73
C GLU A 229 -21.34 -34.05 22.05
N VAL A 230 -22.21 -33.02 22.01
CA VAL A 230 -22.62 -32.31 23.23
C VAL A 230 -23.48 -33.20 24.13
N ILE A 231 -24.41 -33.96 23.54
CA ILE A 231 -25.20 -34.95 24.27
C ILE A 231 -24.28 -36.03 24.86
N ASP A 232 -23.30 -36.52 24.09
CA ASP A 232 -22.40 -37.56 24.56
C ASP A 232 -21.54 -37.11 25.76
N ARG A 233 -21.02 -35.88 25.72
CA ARG A 233 -20.25 -35.30 26.82
C ARG A 233 -21.09 -35.02 28.06
N VAL A 234 -22.26 -34.41 27.89
CA VAL A 234 -23.11 -34.08 29.05
C VAL A 234 -23.63 -35.35 29.75
N LEU A 235 -23.87 -36.43 28.99
CA LEU A 235 -24.28 -37.73 29.56
C LEU A 235 -23.11 -38.47 30.26
N GLN A 236 -21.86 -38.10 29.99
CA GLN A 236 -20.69 -38.54 30.75
C GLN A 236 -20.51 -37.74 32.06
N GLY A 237 -21.41 -36.80 32.35
CA GLY A 237 -21.33 -35.92 33.52
C GLY A 237 -20.44 -34.68 33.32
N GLU A 238 -20.03 -34.39 32.08
CA GLU A 238 -19.22 -33.21 31.79
C GLU A 238 -20.07 -31.94 31.70
N SER A 239 -19.47 -30.81 32.08
CA SER A 239 -20.03 -29.47 31.90
C SER A 239 -19.04 -28.60 31.14
N GLY A 240 -19.48 -27.98 30.04
CA GLY A 240 -18.57 -27.30 29.12
C GLY A 240 -19.29 -26.49 28.04
N SER A 241 -18.53 -26.14 27.01
CA SER A 241 -19.06 -25.53 25.80
C SER A 241 -18.30 -26.00 24.57
N LEU A 242 -19.00 -26.09 23.45
CA LEU A 242 -18.50 -26.63 22.21
C LEU A 242 -19.25 -26.01 21.02
N ARG A 243 -18.55 -25.75 19.92
CA ARG A 243 -19.18 -25.49 18.64
C ARG A 243 -19.49 -26.83 17.96
N VAL A 244 -20.76 -27.09 17.66
CA VAL A 244 -21.25 -28.39 17.18
C VAL A 244 -22.25 -28.20 16.05
N ILE A 245 -22.30 -29.15 15.12
CA ILE A 245 -23.41 -29.24 14.17
C ILE A 245 -24.52 -30.04 14.84
N ASN A 246 -25.69 -29.43 14.99
CA ASN A 246 -26.82 -30.10 15.63
C ASN A 246 -27.47 -31.15 14.71
N SER A 247 -28.44 -31.90 15.24
CA SER A 247 -29.16 -32.94 14.49
C SER A 247 -30.00 -32.43 13.30
N GLN A 248 -30.05 -31.11 13.07
CA GLN A 248 -30.72 -30.47 11.94
C GLN A 248 -29.71 -29.91 10.93
N GLY A 249 -28.40 -30.17 11.10
CA GLY A 249 -27.35 -29.68 10.20
C GLY A 249 -26.96 -28.22 10.41
N VAL A 250 -27.42 -27.59 11.50
CA VAL A 250 -27.11 -26.19 11.83
C VAL A 250 -25.87 -26.13 12.70
N ASP A 251 -24.93 -25.26 12.35
CA ASP A 251 -23.74 -24.95 13.15
C ASP A 251 -24.10 -24.09 14.37
N MET A 252 -23.89 -24.62 15.56
CA MET A 252 -24.32 -24.08 16.83
C MET A 252 -23.13 -23.83 17.77
N LEU A 253 -23.23 -22.79 18.58
CA LEU A 253 -22.40 -22.56 19.75
C LEU A 253 -23.16 -23.08 20.98
N ALA A 254 -22.79 -24.25 21.49
CA ALA A 254 -23.48 -24.91 22.59
C ALA A 254 -22.72 -24.78 23.91
N GLY A 255 -23.45 -24.62 25.00
CA GLY A 255 -23.02 -24.82 26.37
C GLY A 255 -23.87 -25.90 27.01
N TYR A 256 -23.26 -26.75 27.83
CA TYR A 256 -23.92 -27.91 28.39
C TYR A 256 -23.49 -28.14 29.84
N ALA A 257 -24.40 -28.67 30.63
CA ALA A 257 -24.14 -29.07 32.01
C ALA A 257 -25.02 -30.25 32.41
N ALA A 258 -24.45 -31.15 33.21
CA ALA A 258 -25.15 -32.31 33.73
C ALA A 258 -25.88 -31.99 35.04
N SER A 259 -27.07 -32.58 35.24
CA SER A 259 -27.79 -32.64 36.52
C SER A 259 -27.80 -34.10 37.01
N PRO A 260 -26.90 -34.46 37.94
CA PRO A 260 -26.72 -35.83 38.38
C PRO A 260 -27.94 -36.46 39.07
N ALA A 261 -28.69 -35.74 39.92
CA ALA A 261 -29.84 -36.34 40.63
C ALA A 261 -30.91 -36.88 39.68
N ALA A 262 -31.13 -36.21 38.55
CA ALA A 262 -32.10 -36.63 37.56
C ALA A 262 -31.49 -37.50 36.45
N GLY A 263 -30.16 -37.52 36.33
CA GLY A 263 -29.45 -38.12 35.21
C GLY A 263 -29.71 -37.39 33.89
N TRP A 264 -29.84 -36.06 33.94
CA TRP A 264 -30.15 -35.24 32.77
C TRP A 264 -28.94 -34.46 32.28
N GLY A 265 -28.92 -34.19 30.98
CA GLY A 265 -28.08 -33.16 30.39
C GLY A 265 -28.92 -31.96 29.96
N ILE A 266 -28.50 -30.76 30.35
CA ILE A 266 -29.12 -29.52 29.91
C ILE A 266 -28.18 -28.83 28.93
N VAL A 267 -28.72 -28.42 27.78
CA VAL A 267 -27.96 -27.79 26.70
C VAL A 267 -28.61 -26.47 26.31
N ALA A 268 -27.83 -25.40 26.36
CA ALA A 268 -28.17 -24.09 25.82
C ALA A 268 -27.35 -23.87 24.55
N GLN A 269 -27.97 -23.48 23.45
CA GLN A 269 -27.23 -23.28 22.20
C GLN A 269 -27.79 -22.13 21.36
N ARG A 270 -26.92 -21.53 20.54
CA ARG A 270 -27.25 -20.46 19.60
C ARG A 270 -26.64 -20.74 18.23
N PRO A 271 -27.34 -20.48 17.11
CA PRO A 271 -26.75 -20.62 15.78
C PRO A 271 -25.55 -19.70 15.59
N THR A 272 -24.45 -20.23 15.06
CA THR A 272 -23.22 -19.44 14.82
C THR A 272 -23.48 -18.30 13.85
N ALA A 273 -24.34 -18.49 12.85
CA ALA A 273 -24.71 -17.45 11.89
C ALA A 273 -25.40 -16.25 12.60
N ASP A 274 -26.36 -16.52 13.48
CA ASP A 274 -27.10 -15.49 14.22
C ASP A 274 -26.23 -14.79 15.29
N THR A 275 -25.19 -15.48 15.80
CA THR A 275 -24.16 -14.86 16.64
C THR A 275 -23.26 -13.90 15.85
N LEU A 276 -23.01 -14.19 14.58
CA LEU A 276 -22.13 -13.40 13.72
C LEU A 276 -22.87 -12.32 12.93
N GLN A 277 -24.21 -12.36 12.84
CA GLN A 277 -24.99 -11.33 12.14
C GLN A 277 -24.69 -9.90 12.64
N PRO A 278 -24.59 -9.61 13.95
CA PRO A 278 -24.24 -8.26 14.43
C PRO A 278 -22.81 -7.82 14.06
N LEU A 279 -21.92 -8.77 13.69
CA LEU A 279 -20.56 -8.46 13.30
C LEU A 279 -20.53 -7.68 11.98
N ASP A 280 -21.42 -7.99 11.03
CA ASP A 280 -21.42 -7.32 9.72
C ASP A 280 -21.73 -5.82 9.85
N ASP A 281 -22.74 -5.47 10.66
CA ASP A 281 -23.07 -4.07 10.98
C ASP A 281 -21.93 -3.37 11.72
N LEU A 282 -21.27 -4.08 12.64
CA LEU A 282 -20.14 -3.56 13.39
C LEU A 282 -18.94 -3.32 12.47
N MET A 283 -18.64 -4.22 11.54
CA MET A 283 -17.57 -4.04 10.56
C MET A 283 -17.87 -2.90 9.58
N LEU A 284 -19.13 -2.76 9.13
CA LEU A 284 -19.53 -1.63 8.29
C LEU A 284 -19.35 -0.30 9.05
N LYS A 285 -19.69 -0.26 10.33
CA LYS A 285 -19.45 0.88 11.20
C LYS A 285 -17.96 1.18 11.33
N VAL A 286 -17.11 0.16 11.56
CA VAL A 286 -15.65 0.32 11.58
C VAL A 286 -15.13 0.90 10.27
N ILE A 287 -15.60 0.42 9.12
CA ILE A 287 -15.23 0.99 7.81
C ILE A 287 -15.64 2.46 7.73
N ARG A 288 -16.89 2.79 8.08
CA ARG A 288 -17.39 4.16 8.01
C ARG A 288 -16.60 5.12 8.91
N GLU A 289 -16.25 4.70 10.11
CA GLU A 289 -15.50 5.52 11.07
C GLU A 289 -14.01 5.65 10.68
N THR A 290 -13.42 4.61 10.08
CA THR A 290 -11.99 4.61 9.70
C THR A 290 -11.73 5.15 8.29
N ALA A 291 -12.70 5.13 7.39
CA ALA A 291 -12.54 5.57 6.00
C ALA A 291 -12.08 7.03 5.86
N PRO A 292 -12.60 8.03 6.61
CA PRO A 292 -12.12 9.40 6.52
C PRO A 292 -10.64 9.53 6.92
N LEU A 293 -10.25 8.84 7.98
CA LEU A 293 -8.86 8.83 8.45
C LEU A 293 -7.94 8.08 7.46
N ALA A 294 -8.41 6.96 6.90
CA ALA A 294 -7.69 6.21 5.86
C ALA A 294 -7.50 7.04 4.59
N LEU A 295 -8.52 7.80 4.17
CA LEU A 295 -8.42 8.70 3.02
C LEU A 295 -7.42 9.83 3.31
N LEU A 296 -7.49 10.43 4.49
CA LEU A 296 -6.56 11.47 4.92
C LEU A 296 -5.11 10.96 4.94
N THR A 297 -4.86 9.76 5.46
CA THR A 297 -3.52 9.18 5.49
C THR A 297 -3.00 8.86 4.09
N LEU A 298 -3.84 8.32 3.20
CA LEU A 298 -3.47 8.10 1.79
C LEU A 298 -3.19 9.41 1.06
N LEU A 299 -3.97 10.46 1.29
CA LEU A 299 -3.72 11.80 0.73
C LEU A 299 -2.41 12.39 1.26
N CYS A 300 -2.11 12.23 2.55
CA CYS A 300 -0.84 12.63 3.14
C CYS A 300 0.34 11.86 2.55
N ILE A 301 0.23 10.53 2.41
CA ILE A 301 1.24 9.68 1.77
C ILE A 301 1.47 10.13 0.33
N TRP A 302 0.40 10.35 -0.44
CA TRP A 302 0.49 10.85 -1.81
C TRP A 302 1.14 12.23 -1.87
N GLY A 303 0.72 13.16 -1.01
CA GLY A 303 1.28 14.50 -0.89
C GLY A 303 2.77 14.48 -0.59
N LEU A 304 3.19 13.77 0.46
CA LEU A 304 4.59 13.62 0.86
C LEU A 304 5.43 12.92 -0.22
N ALA A 305 4.93 11.81 -0.79
CA ALA A 305 5.62 11.11 -1.87
C ALA A 305 5.83 12.03 -3.08
N THR A 306 4.85 12.85 -3.44
CA THR A 306 5.02 13.83 -4.53
C THR A 306 6.00 14.94 -4.17
N LEU A 307 5.99 15.42 -2.93
CA LEU A 307 6.89 16.48 -2.44
C LEU A 307 8.36 16.01 -2.39
N ILE A 308 8.59 14.76 -2.01
CA ILE A 308 9.94 14.14 -2.01
C ILE A 308 10.42 13.86 -3.44
N THR A 309 9.58 13.29 -4.31
CA THR A 309 10.02 12.86 -5.65
C THR A 309 10.13 13.97 -6.70
N ARG A 310 9.38 15.07 -6.54
CA ARG A 310 9.35 16.17 -7.53
C ARG A 310 10.73 16.75 -7.85
N PRO A 311 11.58 17.16 -6.88
CA PRO A 311 12.89 17.75 -7.19
C PRO A 311 13.81 16.83 -8.00
N LEU A 312 13.86 15.53 -7.65
CA LEU A 312 14.66 14.55 -8.40
C LEU A 312 14.16 14.34 -9.83
N SER A 313 12.84 14.22 -10.02
CA SER A 313 12.27 14.06 -11.37
C SER A 313 12.54 15.30 -12.25
N GLN A 314 12.48 16.50 -11.67
CA GLN A 314 12.80 17.74 -12.38
C GLN A 314 14.28 17.81 -12.74
N LEU A 315 15.18 17.44 -11.82
CA LEU A 315 16.61 17.39 -12.11
C LEU A 315 16.93 16.38 -13.21
N ALA A 316 16.35 15.17 -13.16
CA ALA A 316 16.56 14.14 -14.17
C ALA A 316 16.07 14.57 -15.56
N GLN A 317 14.87 15.14 -15.66
CA GLN A 317 14.33 15.61 -16.94
C GLN A 317 15.11 16.78 -17.53
N ARG A 318 15.63 17.68 -16.69
CA ARG A 318 16.47 18.80 -17.16
C ARG A 318 17.89 18.37 -17.50
N ALA A 319 18.41 17.32 -16.86
CA ALA A 319 19.68 16.71 -17.23
C ALA A 319 19.65 16.13 -18.67
N SER A 320 18.51 15.56 -19.10
CA SER A 320 18.39 15.11 -20.51
C SER A 320 18.29 16.24 -21.54
N GLU A 321 18.15 17.50 -21.12
CA GLU A 321 18.07 18.68 -21.98
C GLU A 321 19.32 19.58 -21.83
N MET A 322 20.48 19.01 -21.45
CA MET A 322 21.69 19.78 -21.13
C MET A 322 22.27 20.58 -22.31
N ASP A 323 22.04 20.14 -23.55
CA ASP A 323 22.52 20.80 -24.77
C ASP A 323 21.69 22.03 -25.19
N ALA A 324 20.57 22.29 -24.51
CA ALA A 324 19.72 23.43 -24.82
C ALA A 324 20.32 24.74 -24.27
N PRO A 325 20.21 25.87 -25.01
CA PRO A 325 20.60 27.18 -24.49
C PRO A 325 19.83 27.49 -23.19
N ASN A 326 20.53 28.07 -22.21
CA ASN A 326 20.02 28.38 -20.87
C ASN A 326 19.71 27.15 -19.97
N SER A 327 20.23 25.96 -20.29
CA SER A 327 20.08 24.76 -19.44
C SER A 327 20.55 25.00 -17.99
N ALA A 328 21.68 25.69 -17.81
CA ALA A 328 22.24 26.03 -16.51
C ALA A 328 21.31 26.89 -15.62
N GLU A 329 20.67 27.92 -16.19
CA GLU A 329 19.72 28.77 -15.46
C GLU A 329 18.43 28.01 -15.09
N ARG A 330 17.95 27.14 -15.98
CA ARG A 330 16.75 26.33 -15.73
C ARG A 330 16.96 25.37 -14.56
N ILE A 331 18.15 24.78 -14.44
CA ILE A 331 18.54 23.92 -13.32
C ILE A 331 18.66 24.71 -12.02
N GLN A 332 19.19 25.95 -12.07
CA GLN A 332 19.28 26.83 -10.91
C GLN A 332 17.92 27.13 -10.26
N ARG A 333 16.84 27.21 -11.05
CA ARG A 333 15.49 27.52 -10.55
C ARG A 333 14.80 26.35 -9.82
N ILE A 334 15.36 25.13 -9.89
CA ILE A 334 14.78 23.97 -9.20
C ILE A 334 14.96 24.10 -7.69
N ARG A 335 13.86 23.99 -6.93
CA ARG A 335 13.86 24.00 -5.47
C ARG A 335 14.23 22.61 -4.93
N SER A 336 15.48 22.45 -4.49
CA SER A 336 15.97 21.23 -3.84
C SER A 336 15.95 21.40 -2.32
N TRP A 337 14.83 21.01 -1.68
CA TRP A 337 14.61 21.27 -0.25
C TRP A 337 15.30 20.27 0.69
N TYR A 338 15.66 19.10 0.19
CA TYR A 338 16.37 18.06 0.95
C TYR A 338 17.79 17.82 0.41
N PHE A 339 18.60 17.19 1.26
CA PHE A 339 20.04 17.08 1.11
C PHE A 339 20.46 16.46 -0.22
N GLU A 340 19.93 15.28 -0.58
CA GLU A 340 20.31 14.53 -1.78
C GLU A 340 20.00 15.31 -3.07
N ALA A 341 18.80 15.92 -3.15
CA ALA A 341 18.45 16.75 -4.30
C ALA A 341 19.29 18.02 -4.40
N ALA A 342 19.72 18.58 -3.26
CA ALA A 342 20.59 19.76 -3.24
C ALA A 342 22.02 19.39 -3.68
N GLN A 343 22.53 18.25 -3.23
CA GLN A 343 23.84 17.73 -3.61
C GLN A 343 23.88 17.39 -5.11
N LEU A 344 22.86 16.70 -5.63
CA LEU A 344 22.76 16.36 -7.05
C LEU A 344 22.70 17.63 -7.92
N LYS A 345 21.90 18.62 -7.52
CA LYS A 345 21.84 19.92 -8.20
C LYS A 345 23.21 20.59 -8.29
N ARG A 346 23.96 20.64 -7.17
CA ARG A 346 25.30 21.25 -7.13
C ARG A 346 26.30 20.50 -8.01
N ALA A 347 26.33 19.17 -7.94
CA ALA A 347 27.21 18.35 -8.76
C ALA A 347 26.92 18.55 -10.25
N MET A 348 25.64 18.59 -10.63
CA MET A 348 25.24 18.81 -12.02
C MET A 348 25.62 20.22 -12.52
N GLN A 349 25.45 21.26 -11.69
CA GLN A 349 25.88 22.62 -12.03
C GLN A 349 27.39 22.71 -12.25
N LEU A 350 28.19 22.13 -11.36
CA LEU A 350 29.64 22.07 -11.51
C LEU A 350 30.04 21.33 -12.79
N GLY A 351 29.41 20.18 -13.07
CA GLY A 351 29.64 19.42 -14.30
C GLY A 351 29.35 20.23 -15.55
N ILE A 352 28.21 20.94 -15.59
CA ILE A 352 27.82 21.79 -16.74
C ILE A 352 28.82 22.92 -16.95
N SER A 353 29.22 23.62 -15.89
CA SER A 353 30.19 24.73 -16.00
C SER A 353 31.54 24.25 -16.51
N LEU A 354 32.03 23.10 -16.02
CA LEU A 354 33.28 22.51 -16.49
C LEU A 354 33.21 22.07 -17.95
N LEU A 355 32.07 21.52 -18.39
CA LEU A 355 31.84 21.16 -19.79
C LEU A 355 31.85 22.39 -20.70
N HIS A 356 31.13 23.46 -20.34
CA HIS A 356 31.11 24.70 -21.10
C HIS A 356 32.51 25.33 -21.21
N GLN A 357 33.29 25.33 -20.12
CA GLN A 357 34.65 25.84 -20.13
C GLN A 357 35.57 25.02 -21.04
N ARG A 358 35.46 23.68 -21.02
CA ARG A 358 36.22 22.80 -21.91
C ARG A 358 35.85 23.00 -23.38
N ILE A 359 34.56 23.09 -23.69
CA ILE A 359 34.08 23.35 -25.05
C ILE A 359 34.58 24.71 -25.54
N GLY A 360 34.49 25.76 -24.70
CA GLY A 360 35.00 27.09 -25.05
C GLY A 360 36.51 27.08 -25.33
N LYS A 361 37.30 26.40 -24.49
CA LYS A 361 38.75 26.26 -24.71
C LYS A 361 39.07 25.49 -25.99
N LEU A 362 38.40 24.36 -26.24
CA LEU A 362 38.59 23.59 -27.47
C LEU A 362 38.23 24.39 -28.72
N ASN A 363 37.18 25.23 -28.65
CA ASN A 363 36.82 26.12 -29.75
C ASN A 363 37.90 27.16 -30.01
N LEU A 364 38.49 27.76 -28.97
CA LEU A 364 39.59 28.71 -29.12
C LEU A 364 40.83 28.03 -29.72
N ASP A 365 41.26 26.90 -29.13
CA ASP A 365 42.42 26.12 -29.59
C ASP A 365 42.24 25.66 -31.06
N ALA A 366 41.01 25.40 -31.50
CA ALA A 366 40.71 25.02 -32.88
C ALA A 366 40.73 26.20 -33.87
N GLN A 367 40.61 27.45 -33.39
CA GLN A 367 40.47 28.66 -34.23
C GLN A 367 41.72 29.55 -34.23
N THR A 368 42.70 29.30 -33.36
CA THR A 368 43.94 30.07 -33.28
C THR A 368 45.16 29.27 -33.77
N ASP A 369 46.19 29.98 -34.20
CA ASP A 369 47.50 29.42 -34.53
C ASP A 369 48.34 29.29 -33.24
N PRO A 370 48.88 28.10 -32.92
CA PRO A 370 49.55 27.86 -31.64
C PRO A 370 50.87 28.63 -31.47
N LEU A 371 51.50 29.08 -32.56
CA LEU A 371 52.77 29.82 -32.49
C LEU A 371 52.54 31.32 -32.25
N THR A 372 51.55 31.90 -32.90
CA THR A 372 51.32 33.35 -32.93
C THR A 372 50.16 33.82 -32.05
N GLY A 373 49.23 32.93 -31.71
CA GLY A 373 47.98 33.28 -31.02
C GLY A 373 46.96 34.03 -31.89
N LEU A 374 47.30 34.35 -33.15
CA LEU A 374 46.38 34.91 -34.13
C LEU A 374 45.36 33.87 -34.57
N HIS A 375 44.31 34.27 -35.30
CA HIS A 375 43.42 33.29 -35.91
C HIS A 375 44.18 32.40 -36.91
N ASN A 376 43.84 31.13 -36.95
CA ASN A 376 44.29 30.24 -38.02
C ASN A 376 43.33 30.34 -39.22
N ARG A 377 43.62 29.60 -40.30
CA ARG A 377 42.77 29.54 -41.50
C ARG A 377 41.28 29.25 -41.19
N ARG A 378 41.00 28.43 -40.17
CA ARG A 378 39.62 28.13 -39.72
C ARG A 378 38.97 29.34 -39.06
N GLY A 379 39.70 30.02 -38.16
CA GLY A 379 39.25 31.27 -37.53
C GLY A 379 38.97 32.37 -38.56
N LEU A 380 39.82 32.51 -39.58
CA LEU A 380 39.62 33.45 -40.69
C LEU A 380 38.34 33.15 -41.47
N THR A 381 38.10 31.88 -41.81
CA THR A 381 36.90 31.47 -42.56
C THR A 381 35.64 31.83 -41.78
N LEU A 382 35.61 31.55 -40.48
CA LEU A 382 34.48 31.90 -39.61
C LEU A 382 34.27 33.42 -39.50
N ALA A 383 35.35 34.19 -39.42
CA ALA A 383 35.27 35.65 -39.38
C ALA A 383 34.71 36.24 -40.69
N LEU A 384 35.11 35.70 -41.84
CA LEU A 384 34.59 36.09 -43.15
C LEU A 384 33.11 35.76 -43.29
N GLU A 385 32.69 34.54 -42.91
CA GLU A 385 31.29 34.12 -42.91
C GLU A 385 30.43 35.05 -42.04
N MET A 386 30.93 35.41 -40.86
CA MET A 386 30.26 36.35 -39.95
C MET A 386 30.09 37.73 -40.59
N LEU A 387 31.18 38.34 -41.10
CA LEU A 387 31.13 39.66 -41.74
C LEU A 387 30.22 39.67 -42.98
N ALA A 388 30.23 38.60 -43.77
CA ALA A 388 29.35 38.42 -44.92
C ALA A 388 27.88 38.34 -44.52
N SER A 389 27.56 37.56 -43.49
CA SER A 389 26.19 37.39 -42.98
C SER A 389 25.61 38.69 -42.41
N GLU A 390 26.46 39.55 -41.85
CA GLU A 390 26.09 40.87 -41.34
C GLU A 390 26.06 41.95 -42.44
N GLY A 391 26.44 41.62 -43.68
CA GLY A 391 26.53 42.57 -44.79
C GLY A 391 27.57 43.67 -44.58
N ARG A 392 28.58 43.45 -43.75
CA ARG A 392 29.59 44.47 -43.40
C ARG A 392 30.72 44.48 -44.43
N SER A 393 30.95 45.63 -45.07
CA SER A 393 32.14 45.82 -45.91
C SER A 393 33.42 45.66 -45.10
N PHE A 394 34.49 45.14 -45.71
CA PHE A 394 35.78 45.00 -45.04
C PHE A 394 36.93 45.14 -46.04
N ALA A 395 38.09 45.60 -45.54
CA ALA A 395 39.34 45.55 -46.27
C ALA A 395 40.14 44.31 -45.88
N VAL A 396 40.84 43.73 -46.84
CA VAL A 396 41.76 42.61 -46.68
C VAL A 396 43.16 43.12 -46.96
N ILE A 397 44.09 42.84 -46.06
CA ILE A 397 45.52 43.03 -46.28
C ILE A 397 46.17 41.65 -46.22
N ALA A 398 46.57 41.12 -47.37
CA ALA A 398 47.42 39.93 -47.46
C ALA A 398 48.88 40.38 -47.33
N LEU A 399 49.66 39.71 -46.50
CA LEU A 399 51.05 40.11 -46.26
C LEU A 399 51.95 38.92 -45.98
N ASP A 400 53.22 39.08 -46.35
CA ASP A 400 54.22 38.02 -46.29
C ASP A 400 55.61 38.60 -46.04
N ILE A 401 56.37 37.92 -45.18
CA ILE A 401 57.69 38.36 -44.73
C ILE A 401 58.71 38.18 -45.85
N ASP A 402 59.29 39.27 -46.31
CA ASP A 402 60.22 39.26 -47.43
C ASP A 402 61.47 38.42 -47.10
N HIS A 403 61.80 37.50 -48.01
CA HIS A 403 62.96 36.60 -47.88
C HIS A 403 62.93 35.68 -46.64
N PHE A 404 61.77 35.35 -46.08
CA PHE A 404 61.67 34.51 -44.88
C PHE A 404 62.35 33.14 -45.02
N LYS A 405 62.27 32.50 -46.19
CA LYS A 405 63.02 31.27 -46.47
C LYS A 405 64.53 31.42 -46.21
N ARG A 406 65.12 32.56 -46.59
CA ARG A 406 66.55 32.84 -46.35
C ARG A 406 66.84 32.98 -44.85
N ILE A 407 65.91 33.53 -44.08
CA ILE A 407 66.03 33.63 -42.62
C ILE A 407 66.07 32.22 -42.01
N ASN A 408 65.15 31.34 -42.40
CA ASN A 408 65.14 29.94 -41.96
C ASN A 408 66.41 29.20 -42.37
N ASP A 409 66.83 29.34 -43.63
CA ASP A 409 68.01 28.66 -44.17
C ASP A 409 69.31 29.14 -43.49
N THR A 410 69.37 30.39 -43.03
CA THR A 410 70.57 30.99 -42.41
C THR A 410 70.61 30.80 -40.90
N HIS A 411 69.48 30.93 -40.21
CA HIS A 411 69.42 31.01 -38.75
C HIS A 411 68.66 29.85 -38.09
N GLY A 412 68.08 28.95 -38.88
CA GLY A 412 67.27 27.83 -38.40
C GLY A 412 65.81 28.20 -38.13
N HIS A 413 64.96 27.18 -38.06
CA HIS A 413 63.51 27.34 -37.90
C HIS A 413 63.11 27.99 -36.57
N ASP A 414 63.84 27.76 -35.47
CA ASP A 414 63.52 28.37 -34.17
C ASP A 414 63.65 29.91 -34.20
N VAL A 415 64.60 30.42 -34.99
CA VAL A 415 64.77 31.87 -35.22
C VAL A 415 63.69 32.39 -36.16
N GLY A 416 63.32 31.63 -37.19
CA GLY A 416 62.16 31.94 -38.04
C GLY A 416 60.85 32.03 -37.26
N ASP A 417 60.63 31.11 -36.32
CA ASP A 417 59.47 31.13 -35.41
C ASP A 417 59.47 32.36 -34.51
N THR A 418 60.65 32.85 -34.12
CA THR A 418 60.79 34.11 -33.36
C THR A 418 60.41 35.31 -34.22
N VAL A 419 60.82 35.32 -35.49
CA VAL A 419 60.42 36.35 -36.46
C VAL A 419 58.90 36.34 -36.68
N ILE A 420 58.29 35.16 -36.83
CA ILE A 420 56.83 35.00 -36.95
C ILE A 420 56.09 35.54 -35.72
N ARG A 421 56.57 35.23 -34.50
CA ARG A 421 55.99 35.76 -33.25
C ARG A 421 56.08 37.29 -33.18
N GLN A 422 57.23 37.85 -33.55
CA GLN A 422 57.42 39.30 -33.56
C GLN A 422 56.49 39.97 -34.59
N MET A 423 56.35 39.36 -35.77
CA MET A 423 55.45 39.85 -36.82
C MET A 423 54.00 39.89 -36.34
N ALA A 424 53.54 38.81 -35.69
CA ALA A 424 52.20 38.76 -35.10
C ALA A 424 52.00 39.84 -34.00
N GLY A 425 53.03 40.10 -33.20
CA GLY A 425 53.05 41.20 -32.23
C GLY A 425 52.89 42.57 -32.89
N LEU A 426 53.67 42.85 -33.93
CA LEU A 426 53.59 44.10 -34.70
C LEU A 426 52.23 44.28 -35.38
N MET A 427 51.68 43.21 -35.96
CA MET A 427 50.31 43.22 -36.50
C MET A 427 49.29 43.59 -35.44
N THR A 428 49.41 43.03 -34.24
CA THR A 428 48.50 43.32 -33.11
C THR A 428 48.61 44.79 -32.67
N THR A 429 49.82 45.32 -32.53
CA THR A 429 50.03 46.73 -32.15
C THR A 429 49.55 47.71 -33.23
N CYS A 430 49.63 47.31 -34.51
CA CYS A 430 49.19 48.12 -35.65
C CYS A 430 47.70 47.95 -35.96
N SER A 431 46.93 47.24 -35.14
CA SER A 431 45.51 46.93 -35.39
C SER A 431 44.62 47.40 -34.26
N ARG A 432 43.33 47.50 -34.55
CA ARG A 432 42.27 47.77 -33.56
C ARG A 432 41.71 46.45 -33.03
N ASP A 433 41.06 46.49 -31.87
CA ASP A 433 40.42 45.31 -31.27
C ASP A 433 39.37 44.63 -32.18
N ALA A 434 38.79 45.38 -33.12
CA ALA A 434 37.80 44.87 -34.08
C ALA A 434 38.42 44.24 -35.35
N ASP A 435 39.72 44.41 -35.56
CA ASP A 435 40.41 43.88 -36.74
C ASP A 435 40.75 42.39 -36.51
N VAL A 436 40.55 41.55 -37.54
CA VAL A 436 40.81 40.11 -37.44
C VAL A 436 42.16 39.79 -38.05
N LEU A 437 43.08 39.34 -37.21
CA LEU A 437 44.44 38.99 -37.60
C LEU A 437 44.57 37.48 -37.74
N CYS A 438 45.11 37.03 -38.86
CA CYS A 438 45.22 35.62 -39.18
C CYS A 438 46.61 35.26 -39.67
N ARG A 439 47.09 34.08 -39.27
CA ARG A 439 48.17 33.36 -39.93
C ARG A 439 47.57 32.20 -40.71
N SER A 440 47.62 32.29 -42.04
CA SER A 440 46.98 31.31 -42.93
C SER A 440 47.91 30.15 -43.34
N GLY A 441 49.22 30.37 -43.24
CA GLY A 441 50.27 29.43 -43.63
C GLY A 441 51.61 29.70 -42.93
N GLY A 442 52.71 29.24 -43.52
CA GLY A 442 54.06 29.32 -42.92
C GLY A 442 54.48 30.75 -42.56
N GLU A 443 54.60 31.62 -43.57
CA GLU A 443 54.97 33.04 -43.46
C GLU A 443 53.84 33.98 -43.94
N GLU A 444 52.65 33.42 -44.19
CA GLU A 444 51.51 34.09 -44.82
C GLU A 444 50.50 34.59 -43.77
N PHE A 445 50.31 35.90 -43.73
CA PHE A 445 49.40 36.56 -42.81
C PHE A 445 48.31 37.31 -43.55
N LEU A 446 47.15 37.43 -42.91
CA LEU A 446 46.05 38.25 -43.38
C LEU A 446 45.52 39.14 -42.25
N MET A 447 45.11 40.34 -42.62
CA MET A 447 44.33 41.23 -41.76
C MET A 447 42.98 41.50 -42.43
N LEU A 448 41.89 41.26 -41.72
CA LEU A 448 40.57 41.74 -42.10
C LEU A 448 40.25 42.98 -41.26
N LEU A 449 39.91 44.07 -41.93
CA LEU A 449 39.60 45.36 -41.32
C LEU A 449 38.11 45.67 -41.59
N PRO A 450 37.19 45.34 -40.66
CA PRO A 450 35.78 45.64 -40.82
C PRO A 450 35.53 47.13 -41.00
N ASN A 451 34.56 47.48 -41.85
CA ASN A 451 34.11 48.85 -42.12
C ASN A 451 35.24 49.84 -42.44
N THR A 452 36.28 49.36 -43.11
CA THR A 452 37.48 50.15 -43.42
C THR A 452 37.54 50.45 -44.91
N THR A 453 37.69 51.72 -45.26
CA THR A 453 37.82 52.17 -46.66
C THR A 453 39.19 51.80 -47.23
N LEU A 454 39.33 51.83 -48.56
CA LEU A 454 40.60 51.55 -49.23
C LEU A 454 41.75 52.44 -48.72
N ASP A 455 41.53 53.75 -48.62
CA ASP A 455 42.55 54.70 -48.15
C ASP A 455 42.98 54.41 -46.71
N SER A 456 42.02 54.07 -45.85
CA SER A 456 42.31 53.73 -44.46
C SER A 456 43.06 52.39 -44.34
N ALA A 457 42.71 51.41 -45.18
CA ALA A 457 43.42 50.14 -45.25
C ALA A 457 44.87 50.32 -45.72
N LEU A 458 45.11 51.21 -46.69
CA LEU A 458 46.46 51.57 -47.14
C LEU A 458 47.27 52.23 -46.02
N LEU A 459 46.67 53.12 -45.22
CA LEU A 459 47.34 53.72 -44.06
C LEU A 459 47.72 52.66 -43.01
N VAL A 460 46.86 51.67 -42.76
CA VAL A 460 47.16 50.56 -41.84
C VAL A 460 48.29 49.69 -42.40
N ALA A 461 48.25 49.37 -43.70
CA ALA A 461 49.28 48.59 -44.38
C ALA A 461 50.65 49.29 -44.32
N GLU A 462 50.72 50.58 -44.66
CA GLU A 462 51.97 51.34 -44.65
C GLU A 462 52.51 51.58 -43.23
N ARG A 463 51.61 51.75 -42.25
CA ARG A 463 52.01 51.78 -40.84
C ARG A 463 52.68 50.46 -40.43
N LEU A 464 52.04 49.34 -40.71
CA LEU A 464 52.60 48.02 -40.40
C LEU A 464 53.94 47.81 -41.13
N ARG A 465 54.01 48.13 -42.43
CA ARG A 465 55.23 48.02 -43.24
C ARG A 465 56.38 48.81 -42.64
N THR A 466 56.14 50.07 -42.29
CA THR A 466 57.14 50.96 -41.70
C THR A 466 57.57 50.48 -40.31
N SER A 467 56.62 50.01 -39.49
CA SER A 467 56.92 49.42 -38.18
C SER A 467 57.79 48.17 -38.30
N VAL A 468 57.53 47.30 -39.28
CA VAL A 468 58.35 46.10 -39.54
C VAL A 468 59.75 46.45 -40.01
N GLU A 469 59.86 47.42 -40.92
CA GLU A 469 61.15 47.89 -41.45
C GLU A 469 62.06 48.48 -40.35
N LEU A 470 61.46 49.21 -39.39
CA LEU A 470 62.19 49.83 -38.29
C LEU A 470 62.50 48.86 -37.13
N GLU A 471 61.73 47.78 -36.99
CA GLU A 471 61.91 46.81 -35.91
C GLU A 471 63.21 46.02 -36.08
N GLN A 472 64.05 46.02 -35.03
CA GLN A 472 65.24 45.18 -34.98
C GLN A 472 64.92 43.86 -34.31
N ILE A 473 64.84 42.79 -35.11
CA ILE A 473 64.65 41.44 -34.57
C ILE A 473 66.01 40.90 -34.12
N PRO A 474 66.17 40.47 -32.85
CA PRO A 474 67.42 39.89 -32.37
C PRO A 474 67.93 38.77 -33.30
N VAL A 475 69.24 38.74 -33.56
CA VAL A 475 69.94 37.75 -34.42
C VAL A 475 69.70 37.91 -35.93
N VAL A 476 68.53 38.38 -36.38
CA VAL A 476 68.19 38.52 -37.81
C VAL A 476 68.43 39.93 -38.34
N GLY A 477 68.28 40.96 -37.50
CA GLY A 477 68.35 42.36 -37.90
C GLY A 477 66.99 42.87 -38.40
N ASN A 478 67.02 43.85 -39.31
CA ASN A 478 65.81 44.43 -39.91
C ASN A 478 65.24 43.48 -40.97
N ILE A 479 63.93 43.24 -40.89
CA ILE A 479 63.17 42.51 -41.91
C ILE A 479 62.25 43.48 -42.65
N THR A 480 61.73 43.04 -43.80
CA THR A 480 60.75 43.80 -44.56
C THR A 480 59.54 42.92 -44.88
N VAL A 481 58.44 43.55 -45.23
CA VAL A 481 57.18 42.87 -45.54
C VAL A 481 56.60 43.47 -46.82
N SER A 482 56.05 42.60 -47.65
CA SER A 482 55.25 43.00 -48.81
C SER A 482 53.77 42.86 -48.45
N LEU A 483 52.92 43.78 -48.90
CA LEU A 483 51.48 43.79 -48.60
C LEU A 483 50.65 43.96 -49.87
N GLY A 484 49.52 43.27 -49.94
CA GLY A 484 48.50 43.39 -50.98
C GLY A 484 47.14 43.73 -50.37
N ILE A 485 46.47 44.75 -50.91
CA ILE A 485 45.25 45.31 -50.32
C ILE A 485 44.07 45.13 -51.27
N ALA A 486 42.95 44.60 -50.77
CA ALA A 486 41.69 44.60 -51.49
C ALA A 486 40.50 44.95 -50.57
N VAL A 487 39.38 45.42 -51.12
CA VAL A 487 38.19 45.81 -50.34
C VAL A 487 36.97 45.12 -50.91
N TRP A 488 36.19 44.49 -50.03
CA TRP A 488 34.88 43.91 -50.37
C TRP A 488 33.75 44.87 -49.97
N PRO A 489 32.74 45.11 -50.83
CA PRO A 489 32.55 44.56 -52.18
C PRO A 489 33.15 45.40 -53.33
N MET A 490 33.98 46.40 -53.02
CA MET A 490 34.48 47.38 -54.00
C MET A 490 35.26 46.75 -55.17
N HIS A 491 36.14 45.79 -54.91
CA HIS A 491 36.98 45.19 -55.95
C HIS A 491 36.38 43.94 -56.60
N ALA A 492 35.51 43.22 -55.90
CA ALA A 492 34.72 42.11 -56.42
C ALA A 492 33.51 41.84 -55.50
N SER A 493 32.43 41.29 -56.09
CA SER A 493 31.21 40.92 -55.36
C SER A 493 31.37 39.65 -54.53
N ASP A 494 32.28 38.76 -54.91
CA ASP A 494 32.60 37.52 -54.19
C ASP A 494 33.81 37.68 -53.27
N ILE A 495 33.69 37.18 -52.03
CA ILE A 495 34.74 37.28 -51.00
C ILE A 495 35.97 36.47 -51.39
N GLU A 496 35.79 35.26 -51.95
CA GLU A 496 36.92 34.44 -52.39
C GLU A 496 37.72 35.16 -53.48
N ARG A 497 37.01 35.85 -54.39
CA ARG A 497 37.64 36.70 -55.40
C ARG A 497 38.41 37.88 -54.80
N VAL A 498 37.86 38.57 -53.79
CA VAL A 498 38.58 39.66 -53.10
C VAL A 498 39.86 39.17 -52.42
N LEU A 499 39.83 38.00 -51.77
CA LEU A 499 41.04 37.39 -51.19
C LEU A 499 42.10 37.10 -52.26
N LYS A 500 41.70 36.53 -53.41
CA LYS A 500 42.61 36.27 -54.55
C LYS A 500 43.19 37.56 -55.12
N LEU A 501 42.43 38.64 -55.15
CA LEU A 501 42.90 39.95 -55.61
C LEU A 501 43.92 40.57 -54.64
N ALA A 502 43.71 40.42 -53.32
CA ALA A 502 44.69 40.83 -52.31
C ALA A 502 46.00 40.03 -52.44
N ASP A 503 45.91 38.71 -52.66
CA ASP A 503 47.08 37.85 -52.88
C ASP A 503 47.83 38.21 -54.18
N ALA A 504 47.09 38.49 -55.26
CA ALA A 504 47.70 38.96 -56.51
C ALA A 504 48.41 40.32 -56.35
N ALA A 505 47.85 41.23 -55.54
CA ALA A 505 48.51 42.49 -55.21
C ALA A 505 49.78 42.27 -54.37
N LEU A 506 49.74 41.37 -53.39
CA LEU A 506 50.91 40.96 -52.61
C LEU A 506 52.01 40.39 -53.50
N TYR A 507 51.63 39.55 -54.48
CA TYR A 507 52.57 39.02 -55.46
C TYR A 507 53.22 40.11 -56.31
N ARG A 508 52.44 41.12 -56.75
CA ARG A 508 53.00 42.31 -57.43
C ARG A 508 53.97 43.07 -56.53
N ALA A 509 53.67 43.23 -55.24
CA ALA A 509 54.56 43.91 -54.29
C ALA A 509 55.92 43.19 -54.22
N LYS A 510 55.90 41.85 -54.18
CA LYS A 510 57.11 41.03 -54.20
C LYS A 510 57.92 41.14 -55.50
N GLN A 511 57.26 41.27 -56.65
CA GLN A 511 57.92 41.43 -57.95
C GLN A 511 58.49 42.83 -58.17
N ASN A 512 57.78 43.85 -57.69
CA ASN A 512 58.13 45.25 -57.94
C ASN A 512 59.27 45.78 -57.05
N GLY A 513 59.93 44.92 -56.28
CA GLY A 513 61.09 45.27 -55.46
C GLY A 513 60.89 45.09 -53.96
N ARG A 514 59.78 44.47 -53.52
CA ARG A 514 59.48 44.17 -52.10
C ARG A 514 59.35 45.42 -51.23
N ASN A 515 59.14 45.22 -49.92
CA ASN A 515 59.00 46.28 -48.92
C ASN A 515 58.03 47.39 -49.36
N ARG A 516 56.80 47.01 -49.76
CA ARG A 516 55.77 47.95 -50.24
C ARG A 516 54.36 47.38 -50.10
N SER A 517 53.38 48.27 -50.12
CA SER A 517 51.97 47.91 -50.28
C SER A 517 51.51 48.13 -51.72
N GLU A 518 50.78 47.17 -52.28
CA GLU A 518 50.14 47.28 -53.59
C GLU A 518 48.62 47.14 -53.44
N ILE A 519 47.87 47.91 -54.21
CA ILE A 519 46.40 47.85 -54.24
C ILE A 519 45.96 46.88 -55.34
N ALA A 520 44.91 46.11 -55.07
CA ALA A 520 44.24 45.29 -56.07
C ALA A 520 43.58 46.16 -57.14
N GLU A 521 43.75 45.77 -58.41
CA GLU A 521 42.96 46.36 -59.48
C GLU A 521 41.51 45.82 -59.41
N PRO A 522 40.48 46.65 -59.64
CA PRO A 522 39.11 46.19 -59.69
C PRO A 522 38.93 45.12 -60.77
N ASP A 523 38.18 44.06 -60.47
CA ASP A 523 37.89 43.02 -61.46
C ASP A 523 37.11 43.65 -62.63
N GLN A 524 37.68 43.68 -63.83
CA GLN A 524 37.00 44.19 -65.03
C GLN A 524 35.95 43.21 -65.58
N TYR A 525 35.59 42.17 -64.82
CA TYR A 525 34.65 41.14 -65.22
C TYR A 525 33.21 41.51 -64.81
N SER A 526 32.43 42.05 -65.75
CA SER A 526 30.99 42.28 -65.59
C SER A 526 30.23 40.94 -65.59
N PRO A 527 29.27 40.69 -64.68
CA PRO A 527 28.48 39.46 -64.68
C PRO A 527 27.43 39.37 -65.80
N GLU A 528 27.41 40.29 -66.76
CA GLU A 528 26.41 40.32 -67.84
C GLU A 528 26.77 39.50 -69.10
N ASP A 529 28.02 39.07 -69.27
CA ASP A 529 28.48 38.44 -70.53
C ASP A 529 28.46 36.88 -70.54
N SER A 530 27.69 36.22 -69.66
CA SER A 530 27.53 34.74 -69.71
C SER A 530 26.13 34.25 -70.11
N LYS A 531 25.30 35.12 -70.71
CA LYS A 531 23.97 34.75 -71.23
C LYS A 531 23.71 35.07 -72.71
N ALA A 532 24.75 35.27 -73.51
CA ALA A 532 24.77 35.19 -74.97
C ALA A 532 26.19 34.73 -75.30
N ASP A 533 26.51 33.59 -75.93
CA ASP A 533 25.95 32.80 -77.01
C ASP A 533 26.44 31.34 -76.80
N ALA A 534 25.77 30.28 -77.25
CA ALA A 534 25.78 29.78 -78.63
C ALA A 534 27.20 29.70 -79.26
#